data_AF-A0A529XSU3-F1
#
_entry.id   AF-A0A529XSU3-F1
#
_cell.length_a   1.000
_cell.length_b   1.000
_cell.length_c   1.000
_cell.angle_alpha   90.00
_cell.angle_beta   90.00
_cell.angle_gamma   90.00
#
_symmetry.space_group_name_H-M   'P 1'
#
loop_
_entity.id
_entity.type
_entity.pdbx_description
1 polymer ?
#
loop_
_entity_poly.entity_id
_entity_poly.type
_entity_poly.pdbx_seq_one_letter_code
_entity_poly.pdbx_strand_id
1 'polypeptide(L)' 'VELLREAMGFLSAALSGHSQELRAEELRLAAERLGRIVGAVDVEDLLDVIFSQFCIGK' A
#
# COMPACT_ATOMS: atom_id res chain seq x y z
N VAL A 1 -4.42 14.77 2.98
CA VAL A 1 -3.85 15.54 1.85
C VAL A 1 -2.36 15.31 1.70
N GLU A 2 -1.59 15.26 2.80
CA GLU A 2 -0.14 14.99 2.75
C GLU A 2 0.23 13.65 2.09
N LEU A 3 -0.42 12.54 2.50
CA LEU A 3 -0.17 11.21 1.92
C LEU A 3 -0.36 11.17 0.40
N LEU A 4 -1.35 11.91 -0.13
CA LEU A 4 -1.60 11.97 -1.56
C LEU A 4 -0.50 12.74 -2.28
N ARG A 5 -0.01 13.83 -1.66
CA ARG A 5 1.11 14.62 -2.17
C ARG A 5 2.40 13.80 -2.20
N GLU A 6 2.68 13.04 -1.14
CA GLU A 6 3.81 12.11 -1.08
C GLU A 6 3.72 11.04 -2.17
N ALA A 7 2.55 10.40 -2.34
CA ALA A 7 2.33 9.40 -3.38
C ALA A 7 2.60 9.98 -4.79
N MET A 8 2.13 11.20 -5.08
CA MET A 8 2.43 11.86 -6.36
C MET A 8 3.93 12.15 -6.53
N GLY A 9 4.64 12.49 -5.46
CA GLY A 9 6.09 12.70 -5.49
C GLY A 9 6.84 11.44 -5.92
N PHE A 10 6.53 10.30 -5.31
CA PHE A 10 7.10 9.00 -5.67
C PHE A 10 6.71 8.58 -7.10
N LEU A 11 5.47 8.80 -7.53
CA LEU A 11 5.06 8.54 -8.92
C LEU A 11 5.84 9.39 -9.93
N SER A 12 6.10 10.66 -9.61
CA SER A 12 6.92 11.52 -10.46
C SER A 12 8.37 11.03 -10.53
N ALA A 13 8.93 10.56 -9.41
CA ALA A 13 10.29 9.99 -9.36
C ALA A 13 10.37 8.66 -10.14
N ALA A 14 9.34 7.80 -10.09
CA ALA A 14 9.29 6.58 -10.88
C ALA A 14 9.30 6.85 -12.42
N LEU A 15 8.92 8.07 -12.84
CA LEU A 15 8.88 8.50 -14.24
C LEU A 15 10.15 9.23 -14.69
N SER A 16 11.02 9.70 -13.79
CA SER A 16 12.19 10.54 -14.11
C SER A 16 13.41 9.79 -14.67
N GLY A 17 13.25 8.55 -15.17
CA GLY A 17 14.28 7.85 -15.95
C GLY A 17 15.33 7.06 -15.15
N HIS A 18 15.03 6.65 -13.92
CA HIS A 18 15.91 5.80 -13.11
C HIS A 18 15.96 4.33 -13.59
N SER A 19 16.89 3.55 -13.04
CA SER A 19 16.95 2.09 -13.25
C SER A 19 15.63 1.42 -12.87
N GLN A 20 15.38 0.22 -13.40
CA GLN A 20 14.15 -0.52 -13.11
C GLN A 20 13.98 -0.81 -11.61
N GLU A 21 15.08 -1.10 -10.91
CA GLU A 21 15.08 -1.34 -9.46
C GLU A 21 14.62 -0.11 -8.67
N LEU A 22 15.15 1.07 -8.98
CA LEU A 22 14.75 2.31 -8.32
C LEU A 22 13.30 2.66 -8.64
N ARG A 23 12.89 2.51 -9.91
CA ARG A 23 11.49 2.76 -10.30
C ARG A 23 10.52 1.83 -9.56
N ALA A 24 10.89 0.57 -9.34
CA ALA A 24 10.08 -0.37 -8.59
C ALA A 24 9.94 0.05 -7.12
N GLU A 25 11.01 0.54 -6.49
CA GLU A 25 10.95 1.05 -5.12
C GLU A 25 10.08 2.30 -5.00
N GLU A 26 10.20 3.25 -5.92
CA GLU A 26 9.33 4.43 -5.96
C GLU A 26 7.84 4.05 -6.09
N LEU A 27 7.53 3.06 -6.94
CA LEU A 27 6.16 2.53 -7.06
C LEU A 27 5.69 1.84 -5.78
N ARG A 28 6.58 1.09 -5.08
CA ARG A 28 6.27 0.46 -3.79
C ARG A 28 5.92 1.52 -2.74
N LEU A 29 6.69 2.59 -2.65
CA LEU A 29 6.45 3.71 -1.74
C LEU A 29 5.15 4.45 -2.07
N ALA A 30 4.89 4.71 -3.36
CA ALA A 30 3.64 5.31 -3.80
C ALA A 30 2.42 4.46 -3.41
N ALA A 31 2.49 3.14 -3.62
CA ALA A 31 1.44 2.19 -3.27
C ALA A 31 1.19 2.15 -1.75
N GLU A 32 2.24 2.18 -0.93
CA GLU A 32 2.11 2.24 0.53
C GLU A 32 1.35 3.51 0.99
N ARG A 33 1.70 4.68 0.44
CA ARG A 33 1.03 5.95 0.78
C ARG A 33 -0.43 5.96 0.34
N LEU A 34 -0.72 5.42 -0.84
CA LEU A 34 -2.09 5.24 -1.31
C LEU A 34 -2.86 4.29 -0.41
N GLY A 35 -2.26 3.14 -0.04
CA GLY A 35 -2.84 2.17 0.88
C GLY A 35 -3.29 2.80 2.20
N ARG A 36 -2.47 3.68 2.80
CA ARG A 36 -2.87 4.41 4.01
C ARG A 36 -4.08 5.34 3.84
N ILE A 37 -4.38 5.78 2.62
CA ILE A 37 -5.53 6.65 2.31
C ILE A 37 -6.80 5.84 2.08
N VAL A 38 -6.73 4.79 1.26
CA VAL A 38 -7.91 4.02 0.86
C VAL A 38 -8.33 2.99 1.91
N GLY A 39 -7.50 2.76 2.93
CA GLY A 39 -7.58 1.56 3.74
C GLY A 39 -7.07 0.40 2.90
N ALA A 40 -5.75 0.22 2.87
CA ALA A 40 -5.18 -1.03 2.39
C ALA A 40 -5.86 -2.14 3.19
N VAL A 41 -6.34 -3.18 2.49
CA VAL A 41 -6.80 -4.40 3.14
C VAL A 41 -5.63 -4.87 4.00
N ASP A 42 -5.72 -4.63 5.29
CA ASP A 42 -4.69 -5.04 6.21
C ASP A 42 -4.66 -6.57 6.18
N VAL A 43 -3.50 -7.16 6.45
CA VAL A 43 -3.47 -8.60 6.73
C VAL A 43 -4.45 -8.88 7.87
N GLU A 44 -4.60 -7.95 8.82
CA GLU A 44 -5.60 -8.01 9.88
C GLU A 44 -7.04 -8.07 9.35
N ASP A 45 -7.42 -7.26 8.36
CA ASP A 45 -8.77 -7.32 7.74
C ASP A 45 -9.02 -8.68 7.07
N LEU A 46 -8.00 -9.24 6.42
CA LEU A 46 -8.08 -10.56 5.79
C LEU A 46 -8.16 -11.67 6.85
N LEU A 47 -7.37 -11.56 7.93
CA LEU A 47 -7.40 -12.50 9.04
C LEU A 47 -8.74 -12.43 9.78
N ASP A 48 -9.33 -11.25 9.96
CA ASP A 48 -10.65 -11.08 10.55
C ASP A 48 -11.71 -11.78 9.71
N VAL A 49 -11.66 -11.68 8.38
CA VAL A 49 -12.56 -12.46 7.50
C VAL A 49 -12.32 -13.97 7.64
N ILE A 50 -11.06 -14.43 7.63
CA ILE A 50 -10.71 -15.84 7.77
C ILE A 50 -11.21 -16.40 9.11
N PHE A 51 -10.97 -15.67 10.20
CA PHE A 51 -11.30 -16.09 11.56
C PHE A 51 -12.76 -15.82 11.94
N SER A 52 -13.47 -14.91 11.26
CA SER A 52 -14.91 -14.68 11.47
C SER A 52 -15.78 -15.90 11.15
N GLN A 53 -15.26 -16.84 10.35
CA GLN A 53 -15.94 -18.10 10.01
C GLN A 53 -15.63 -19.24 11.00
N PHE A 54 -14.64 -19.06 11.88
CA PHE A 54 -14.39 -19.99 12.98
C PHE A 54 -15.28 -19.57 14.14
N CYS A 55 -16.26 -20.41 14.49
CA CYS A 55 -17.11 -20.14 15.66
C CYS A 55 -16.24 -19.82 16.88
N ILE A 56 -16.49 -18.69 17.54
CA ILE A 56 -15.83 -18.31 18.80
C ILE A 56 -15.98 -19.47 19.77
N GLY A 57 -14.86 -20.14 20.08
CA GLY A 57 -14.80 -21.25 21.02
C GLY A 57 -14.65 -22.64 20.38
N LYS A 58 -13.49 -22.91 19.78
CA LYS A 58 -12.81 -24.21 19.93
C LYS A 58 -11.31 -24.01 20.06
#